data_AF-A0A9E0TML4-F1
#
_entry.id   AF-A0A9E0TML4-F1
#
_cell.length_a   1.000
_cell.length_b   1.000
_cell.length_c   1.000
_cell.angle_alpha   90.00
_cell.angle_beta   90.00
_cell.angle_gamma   90.00
#
_symmetry.space_group_name_H-M   'P 1'
#
loop_
_entity.id
_entity.type
_entity.pdbx_description
1 polymer ?
#
loop_
_entity_poly.entity_id
_entity_poly.type
_entity_poly.pdbx_seq_one_letter_code
_entity_poly.pdbx_strand_id
1 'polypeptide(L)'
;MNQPTPSQTPARPAGAPPRIAFVQASWHTDIVRQGHAGFVAECARLWPGAPPDVAVHPVPGAFEVPLLAQRLARLGAVDAIVACALVVDGGIYRHEFVARAVIDALMRVQLDEGVPVFSVVLTPKDFHEHETHRAFFSQHFVAKGAEAARACAQTLAAHAALDRGQAVETIRSADIRPRHLSAGGSTPGACAALTA
;
A
#
# COMPACT_ATOMS: atom_id res chain seq x y z
N MET A 1 27.93 17.04 13.03
CA MET A 1 26.85 16.06 12.79
C MET A 1 26.73 15.89 11.28
N ASN A 2 27.38 14.88 10.72
CA ASN A 2 27.21 14.53 9.31
C ASN A 2 25.86 13.82 9.18
N GLN A 3 24.86 14.53 8.66
CA GLN A 3 23.67 13.85 8.15
C GLN A 3 24.12 13.04 6.93
N PRO A 4 23.84 11.73 6.87
CA PRO A 4 24.08 10.99 5.63
C PRO A 4 23.23 11.65 4.54
N THR A 5 23.90 12.10 3.47
CA THR A 5 23.21 12.57 2.27
C THR A 5 22.26 11.46 1.83
N PRO A 6 20.95 11.72 1.65
CA PRO A 6 20.04 10.69 1.17
C PRO A 6 20.62 10.17 -0.15
N SER A 7 20.89 8.87 -0.19
CA SER A 7 21.38 8.18 -1.38
C SER A 7 20.34 8.35 -2.47
N GLN A 8 20.57 9.31 -3.37
CA GLN A 8 19.70 9.53 -4.51
C GLN A 8 19.79 8.28 -5.38
N THR A 9 18.70 7.53 -5.40
CA THR A 9 18.52 6.44 -6.37
C THR A 9 18.61 7.04 -7.76
N PRO A 10 19.46 6.52 -8.66
CA PRO A 10 19.57 7.06 -10.02
C PRO A 10 18.18 7.05 -10.67
N ALA A 11 17.81 8.18 -11.28
CA ALA A 11 16.49 8.36 -11.87
C ALA A 11 16.21 7.30 -12.94
N ARG A 12 15.10 6.59 -12.79
CA ARG A 12 14.67 5.53 -13.71
C ARG A 12 14.42 6.12 -15.11
N PRO A 13 14.80 5.43 -16.20
CA PRO A 13 14.47 5.88 -17.56
C PRO A 13 12.96 6.03 -17.72
N ALA A 14 12.53 7.13 -18.35
CA ALA A 14 11.12 7.38 -18.64
C ALA A 14 10.55 6.23 -19.48
N GLY A 15 9.44 5.64 -19.03
CA GLY A 15 8.75 4.58 -19.75
C GLY A 15 9.21 3.14 -19.47
N ALA A 16 10.27 2.91 -18.68
CA ALA A 16 10.61 1.54 -18.27
C ALA A 16 9.47 0.93 -17.39
N PRO A 17 9.30 -0.41 -17.34
CA PRO A 17 8.37 -1.01 -16.39
C PRO A 17 8.83 -0.74 -14.95
N PRO A 18 7.90 -0.63 -13.98
CA PRO A 18 8.25 -0.54 -12.57
C PRO A 18 8.98 -1.79 -12.08
N ARG A 19 9.93 -1.62 -11.16
CA ARG A 19 10.62 -2.71 -10.45
C ARG A 19 9.94 -2.95 -9.11
N ILE A 20 9.40 -4.13 -8.89
CA ILE A 20 8.61 -4.47 -7.71
C ILE A 20 9.28 -5.62 -6.98
N ALA A 21 9.60 -5.41 -5.69
CA ALA A 21 9.96 -6.52 -4.82
C ALA A 21 8.71 -7.12 -4.17
N PHE A 22 8.49 -8.41 -4.37
CA PHE A 22 7.43 -9.17 -3.73
C PHE A 22 8.02 -10.03 -2.61
N VAL A 23 7.98 -9.53 -1.37
CA VAL A 23 8.50 -10.22 -0.19
C VAL A 23 7.42 -11.10 0.40
N GLN A 24 7.63 -12.41 0.41
CA GLN A 24 6.62 -13.38 0.86
C GLN A 24 7.12 -14.29 1.98
N ALA A 25 6.30 -14.48 3.01
CA ALA A 25 6.57 -15.45 4.07
C ALA A 25 6.43 -16.90 3.57
N SER A 26 7.20 -17.82 4.17
CA SER A 26 7.19 -19.25 3.80
C SER A 26 6.26 -20.10 4.66
N TRP A 27 5.73 -19.56 5.76
CA TRP A 27 4.63 -20.19 6.48
C TRP A 27 3.35 -20.13 5.65
N HIS A 28 2.61 -21.25 5.58
CA HIS A 28 1.42 -21.40 4.72
C HIS A 28 1.70 -21.07 3.24
N THR A 29 2.88 -21.46 2.75
CA THR A 29 3.40 -21.11 1.41
C THR A 29 2.38 -21.31 0.28
N ASP A 30 1.62 -22.39 0.31
CA ASP A 30 0.66 -22.74 -0.73
C ASP A 30 -0.52 -21.76 -0.82
N ILE A 31 -0.91 -21.14 0.31
CA ILE A 31 -1.89 -20.06 0.40
C ILE A 31 -1.23 -18.72 0.06
N VAL A 32 -0.10 -18.41 0.70
CA VAL A 32 0.58 -17.10 0.57
C VAL A 32 1.01 -16.82 -0.87
N ARG A 33 1.49 -17.84 -1.60
CA ARG A 33 1.88 -17.71 -3.02
C ARG A 33 0.71 -17.35 -3.94
N GLN A 34 -0.54 -17.59 -3.55
CA GLN A 34 -1.70 -17.16 -4.33
C GLN A 34 -1.81 -15.64 -4.39
N GLY A 35 -1.31 -14.93 -3.36
CA GLY A 35 -1.21 -13.46 -3.38
C GLY A 35 -0.29 -12.98 -4.49
N HIS A 36 0.84 -13.63 -4.68
CA HIS A 36 1.74 -13.34 -5.79
C HIS A 36 1.07 -13.63 -7.14
N ALA A 37 0.40 -14.78 -7.28
CA ALA A 37 -0.29 -15.14 -8.52
C ALA A 37 -1.37 -14.10 -8.89
N GLY A 38 -2.21 -13.70 -7.93
CA GLY A 38 -3.21 -12.66 -8.14
C GLY A 38 -2.61 -11.29 -8.47
N PHE A 39 -1.50 -10.93 -7.83
CA PHE A 39 -0.77 -9.70 -8.11
C PHE A 39 -0.24 -9.66 -9.54
N VAL A 40 0.47 -10.71 -9.98
CA VAL A 40 1.04 -10.79 -11.34
C VAL A 40 -0.06 -10.80 -12.40
N ALA A 41 -1.14 -11.55 -12.17
CA ALA A 41 -2.26 -11.61 -13.12
C ALA A 41 -2.91 -10.22 -13.32
N GLU A 42 -3.09 -9.46 -12.24
CA GLU A 42 -3.65 -8.12 -12.33
C GLU A 42 -2.65 -7.12 -12.91
N CYS A 43 -1.35 -7.25 -12.61
CA CYS A 43 -0.29 -6.48 -13.27
C CYS A 43 -0.33 -6.65 -14.80
N ALA A 44 -0.49 -7.87 -15.31
CA ALA A 44 -0.60 -8.12 -16.75
C ALA A 44 -1.80 -7.41 -17.39
N ARG A 45 -2.90 -7.21 -16.63
CA ARG A 45 -4.09 -6.46 -17.10
C ARG A 45 -3.88 -4.95 -17.06
N LEU A 46 -3.23 -4.45 -16.01
CA LEU A 46 -3.02 -3.01 -15.78
C LEU A 46 -1.92 -2.42 -16.67
N TRP A 47 -0.94 -3.21 -17.06
CA TRP A 47 0.20 -2.81 -17.91
C TRP A 47 0.32 -3.68 -19.16
N PRO A 48 -0.63 -3.56 -20.11
CA PRO A 48 -0.59 -4.35 -21.34
C PRO A 48 0.70 -4.06 -22.13
N GLY A 49 1.49 -5.11 -22.39
CA GLY A 49 2.73 -5.04 -23.16
C GLY A 49 3.99 -4.65 -22.39
N ALA A 50 3.87 -4.09 -21.17
CA ALA A 50 5.02 -3.71 -20.34
C ALA A 50 4.73 -3.91 -18.84
N PRO A 51 4.41 -5.15 -18.40
CA PRO A 51 4.16 -5.43 -17.00
C PRO A 51 5.40 -5.10 -16.13
N PRO A 52 5.19 -4.75 -14.85
CA PRO A 52 6.29 -4.57 -13.90
C PRO A 52 7.22 -5.79 -13.83
N ASP A 53 8.50 -5.54 -13.59
CA ASP A 53 9.46 -6.58 -13.21
C ASP A 53 9.24 -6.94 -11.74
N VAL A 54 8.70 -8.12 -11.46
CA VAL A 54 8.34 -8.57 -10.11
C VAL A 54 9.34 -9.60 -9.62
N ALA A 55 10.25 -9.16 -8.74
CA ALA A 55 11.24 -10.02 -8.10
C ALA A 55 10.67 -10.62 -6.80
N VAL A 56 10.57 -11.96 -6.73
CA VAL A 56 10.04 -12.65 -5.56
C VAL A 56 11.15 -12.95 -4.55
N HIS A 57 10.93 -12.55 -3.30
CA HIS A 57 11.85 -12.75 -2.19
C HIS A 57 11.18 -13.53 -1.06
N PRO A 58 11.40 -14.87 -0.98
CA PRO A 58 10.89 -15.65 0.13
C PRO A 58 11.66 -15.35 1.43
N VAL A 59 10.95 -15.26 2.54
CA VAL A 59 11.52 -15.16 3.90
C VAL A 59 10.94 -16.26 4.80
N PRO A 60 11.59 -16.61 5.92
CA PRO A 60 11.11 -17.67 6.80
C PRO A 60 9.68 -17.42 7.28
N GLY A 61 9.39 -16.29 7.92
CA GLY A 61 8.05 -15.94 8.40
C GLY A 61 7.68 -14.47 8.17
N ALA A 62 6.50 -14.09 8.67
CA ALA A 62 6.00 -12.71 8.56
C ALA A 62 6.91 -11.69 9.26
N PHE A 63 7.60 -12.12 10.33
CA PHE A 63 8.43 -11.26 11.16
C PHE A 63 9.70 -10.76 10.43
N GLU A 64 10.22 -11.53 9.48
CA GLU A 64 11.38 -11.14 8.67
C GLU A 64 11.02 -10.23 7.49
N VAL A 65 9.74 -10.14 7.11
CA VAL A 65 9.26 -9.35 5.95
C VAL A 65 9.66 -7.87 6.06
N PRO A 66 9.44 -7.15 7.18
CA PRO A 66 9.75 -5.72 7.25
C PRO A 66 11.25 -5.43 7.14
N LEU A 67 12.10 -6.27 7.74
CA LEU A 67 13.55 -6.08 7.67
C LEU A 67 14.06 -6.23 6.24
N LEU A 68 13.59 -7.24 5.51
CA LEU A 68 13.98 -7.41 4.11
C LEU A 68 13.42 -6.27 3.24
N ALA A 69 12.17 -5.85 3.46
CA ALA A 69 11.59 -4.70 2.77
C ALA A 69 12.46 -3.44 2.94
N GLN A 70 12.87 -3.11 4.17
CA GLN A 70 13.73 -1.95 4.43
C GLN A 70 15.07 -2.06 3.70
N ARG A 71 15.70 -3.24 3.72
CA ARG A 71 16.97 -3.46 3.02
C ARG A 71 16.82 -3.26 1.52
N LEU A 72 15.74 -3.76 0.92
CA LEU A 72 15.46 -3.61 -0.51
C LEU A 72 15.19 -2.15 -0.89
N ALA A 73 14.44 -1.41 -0.07
CA ALA A 73 14.22 0.02 -0.26
C ALA A 73 15.53 0.81 -0.25
N ARG A 74 16.40 0.56 0.73
CA ARG A 74 17.71 1.23 0.86
C ARG A 74 18.69 0.97 -0.28
N LEU A 75 18.55 -0.17 -0.96
CA LEU A 75 19.39 -0.47 -2.14
C LEU A 75 19.02 0.40 -3.35
N GLY A 76 17.88 1.09 -3.34
CA GLY A 76 17.41 1.90 -4.48
C GLY A 76 17.04 1.06 -5.72
N ALA A 77 16.90 -0.25 -5.56
CA ALA A 77 16.70 -1.19 -6.66
C ALA A 77 15.23 -1.40 -7.04
N VAL A 78 14.30 -0.85 -6.26
CA VAL A 78 12.86 -1.10 -6.38
C VAL A 78 12.08 0.20 -6.34
N ASP A 79 10.98 0.25 -7.09
CA ASP A 79 10.06 1.37 -7.12
C ASP A 79 8.87 1.15 -6.15
N ALA A 80 8.59 -0.11 -5.80
CA ALA A 80 7.58 -0.50 -4.83
C ALA A 80 7.92 -1.85 -4.18
N ILE A 81 7.35 -2.08 -3.00
CA ILE A 81 7.48 -3.36 -2.28
C ILE A 81 6.08 -3.88 -1.95
N VAL A 82 5.86 -5.18 -2.12
CA VAL A 82 4.66 -5.89 -1.68
C VAL A 82 5.04 -6.90 -0.62
N ALA A 83 4.49 -6.77 0.57
CA ALA A 83 4.67 -7.67 1.70
C ALA A 83 3.50 -8.66 1.75
N CYS A 84 3.77 -9.97 1.67
CA CYS A 84 2.74 -11.00 1.65
C CYS A 84 2.98 -12.04 2.75
N ALA A 85 2.01 -12.24 3.63
CA ALA A 85 2.09 -13.25 4.68
C ALA A 85 0.72 -13.63 5.22
N LEU A 86 0.66 -14.79 5.86
CA LEU A 86 -0.52 -15.25 6.59
C LEU A 86 -0.12 -15.48 8.05
N VAL A 87 -0.70 -14.70 8.96
CA VAL A 87 -0.47 -14.80 10.41
C VAL A 87 -1.74 -15.33 11.04
N VAL A 88 -1.72 -16.61 11.43
CA VAL A 88 -2.91 -17.33 11.90
C VAL A 88 -2.95 -17.43 13.43
N ASP A 89 -4.16 -17.49 13.98
CA ASP A 89 -4.35 -17.87 15.38
C ASP A 89 -4.19 -19.40 15.54
N GLY A 90 -3.12 -19.82 16.21
CA GLY A 90 -2.87 -21.23 16.53
C GLY A 90 -3.36 -21.64 17.91
N GLY A 91 -4.05 -20.77 18.65
CA GLY A 91 -4.58 -21.03 20.00
C GLY A 91 -3.54 -21.07 21.13
N ILE A 92 -2.25 -21.26 20.82
CA ILE A 92 -1.15 -21.28 21.80
C ILE A 92 -0.45 -19.91 21.91
N TYR A 93 -0.41 -19.15 20.82
CA TYR A 93 0.34 -17.90 20.73
C TYR A 93 -0.57 -16.72 20.41
N ARG A 94 -0.19 -15.53 20.91
CA ARG A 94 -0.85 -14.26 20.59
C ARG A 94 -0.38 -13.73 19.24
N HIS A 95 -0.98 -14.26 18.19
CA HIS A 95 -0.69 -13.92 16.80
C HIS A 95 -0.84 -12.41 16.51
N GLU A 96 -1.68 -11.70 17.26
CA GLU A 96 -1.90 -10.24 17.12
C GLU A 96 -0.64 -9.43 17.43
N PHE A 97 0.23 -9.93 18.31
CA PHE A 97 1.50 -9.25 18.60
C PHE A 97 2.44 -9.29 17.40
N VAL A 98 2.53 -10.43 16.73
CA VAL A 98 3.34 -10.59 15.51
C VAL A 98 2.73 -9.75 14.40
N ALA A 99 1.41 -9.85 14.18
CA ALA A 99 0.69 -9.07 13.18
C ALA A 99 0.91 -7.57 13.34
N ARG A 100 0.72 -7.04 14.55
CA ARG A 100 0.89 -5.62 14.84
C ARG A 100 2.33 -5.17 14.64
N ALA A 101 3.31 -5.93 15.15
CA ALA A 101 4.72 -5.61 14.96
C ALA A 101 5.10 -5.54 13.48
N VAL A 102 4.59 -6.46 12.66
CA VAL A 102 4.85 -6.50 11.21
C VAL A 102 4.22 -5.29 10.52
N ILE A 103 2.93 -5.00 10.76
CA ILE A 103 2.24 -3.87 10.11
C ILE A 103 2.86 -2.52 10.52
N ASP A 104 3.13 -2.32 11.81
CA ASP A 104 3.75 -1.10 12.32
C ASP A 104 5.15 -0.89 11.71
N ALA A 105 5.92 -1.97 11.54
CA ALA A 105 7.23 -1.91 10.90
C ALA A 105 7.14 -1.61 9.40
N LEU A 106 6.22 -2.22 8.66
CA LEU A 106 6.02 -1.94 7.23
C LEU A 106 5.62 -0.48 6.99
N MET A 107 4.77 0.08 7.86
CA MET A 107 4.42 1.50 7.82
C MET A 107 5.65 2.39 8.03
N ARG A 108 6.51 2.07 9.00
CA ARG A 108 7.77 2.80 9.21
C ARG A 108 8.68 2.70 7.99
N VAL A 109 8.83 1.51 7.40
CA VAL A 109 9.68 1.32 6.22
C VAL A 109 9.27 2.26 5.09
N GLN A 110 7.99 2.35 4.74
CA GLN A 110 7.59 3.23 3.65
C GLN A 110 7.77 4.73 3.97
N LEU A 111 7.52 5.12 5.23
CA LEU A 111 7.65 6.53 5.65
C LEU A 111 9.10 6.97 5.75
N ASP A 112 9.98 6.10 6.26
CA ASP A 112 11.39 6.38 6.47
C ASP A 112 12.18 6.33 5.15
N GLU A 113 11.88 5.35 4.29
CA GLU A 113 12.66 5.10 3.06
C GLU A 113 12.04 5.76 1.82
N GLY A 114 10.80 6.26 1.90
CA GLY A 114 10.12 6.92 0.78
C GLY A 114 9.71 5.99 -0.38
N VAL A 115 9.84 4.66 -0.20
CA VAL A 115 9.40 3.64 -1.15
C VAL A 115 8.04 3.09 -0.69
N PRO A 116 6.99 3.11 -1.53
CA PRO A 116 5.68 2.62 -1.12
C PRO A 116 5.70 1.11 -0.82
N VAL A 117 5.09 0.73 0.31
CA VAL A 117 4.99 -0.66 0.77
C VAL A 117 3.53 -1.07 0.87
N PHE A 118 3.13 -2.11 0.12
CA PHE A 118 1.77 -2.65 0.09
C PHE A 118 1.67 -3.91 0.96
N SER A 119 0.67 -3.97 1.83
CA SER A 119 0.46 -5.12 2.72
C SER A 119 -0.61 -6.07 2.17
N VAL A 120 -0.18 -7.31 1.95
CA VAL A 120 -0.98 -8.53 1.82
C VAL A 120 -0.65 -9.45 3.01
N VAL A 121 -0.45 -8.84 4.19
CA VAL A 121 -0.27 -9.57 5.46
C VAL A 121 -1.65 -9.76 6.10
N LEU A 122 -2.21 -10.96 5.96
CA LEU A 122 -3.57 -11.26 6.41
C LEU A 122 -3.56 -11.95 7.77
N THR A 123 -4.52 -11.56 8.62
CA THR A 123 -4.63 -11.96 10.03
C THR A 123 -6.04 -12.46 10.34
N PRO A 124 -6.42 -13.64 9.81
CA PRO A 124 -7.76 -14.17 10.01
C PRO A 124 -8.04 -14.50 11.48
N LYS A 125 -9.24 -14.14 11.94
CA LYS A 125 -9.70 -14.39 13.31
C LYS A 125 -9.97 -15.87 13.61
N ASP A 126 -10.31 -16.67 12.58
CA ASP A 126 -10.73 -18.06 12.72
C ASP A 126 -10.14 -18.95 11.61
N PHE A 127 -8.81 -19.12 11.59
CA PHE A 127 -8.16 -20.02 10.62
C PHE A 127 -8.02 -21.43 11.20
N HIS A 128 -8.40 -22.43 10.40
CA HIS A 128 -8.22 -23.84 10.70
C HIS A 128 -7.57 -24.50 9.49
N GLU A 129 -6.69 -25.47 9.69
CA GLU A 129 -5.93 -26.10 8.60
C GLU A 129 -6.76 -27.09 7.75
N HIS A 130 -8.08 -27.07 7.85
CA HIS A 130 -8.95 -27.98 7.09
C HIS A 130 -9.17 -27.47 5.66
N GLU A 131 -9.48 -28.38 4.75
CA GLU A 131 -9.53 -28.12 3.31
C GLU A 131 -10.37 -26.90 2.92
N THR A 132 -11.56 -26.73 3.53
CA THR A 132 -12.46 -25.61 3.24
C THR A 132 -11.82 -24.25 3.53
N HIS A 133 -11.12 -24.11 4.65
CA HIS A 133 -10.45 -22.86 5.00
C HIS A 133 -9.24 -22.63 4.11
N ARG A 134 -8.44 -23.67 3.84
CA ARG A 134 -7.31 -23.58 2.90
C ARG A 134 -7.76 -23.11 1.52
N ALA A 135 -8.85 -23.65 0.99
CA ALA A 135 -9.44 -23.24 -0.29
C ALA A 135 -9.95 -21.79 -0.26
N PHE A 136 -10.72 -21.43 0.78
CA PHE A 136 -11.25 -20.07 0.94
C PHE A 136 -10.11 -19.03 1.00
N PHE A 137 -9.13 -19.24 1.87
CA PHE A 137 -8.02 -18.30 2.01
C PHE A 137 -7.13 -18.27 0.78
N SER A 138 -6.91 -19.39 0.08
CA SER A 138 -6.19 -19.40 -1.19
C SER A 138 -6.85 -18.47 -2.22
N GLN A 139 -8.17 -18.58 -2.40
CA GLN A 139 -8.93 -17.70 -3.31
C GLN A 139 -8.90 -16.24 -2.83
N HIS A 140 -9.02 -16.03 -1.52
CA HIS A 140 -8.97 -14.68 -0.95
C HIS A 140 -7.60 -14.02 -1.17
N PHE A 141 -6.51 -14.77 -1.06
CA PHE A 141 -5.16 -14.28 -1.36
C PHE A 141 -5.03 -13.87 -2.83
N VAL A 142 -5.60 -14.59 -3.79
CA VAL A 142 -5.65 -14.13 -5.20
C VAL A 142 -6.30 -12.75 -5.31
N ALA A 143 -7.45 -12.56 -4.68
CA ALA A 143 -8.15 -11.28 -4.70
C ALA A 143 -7.34 -10.16 -4.04
N LYS A 144 -6.71 -10.43 -2.88
CA LYS A 144 -5.86 -9.46 -2.18
C LYS A 144 -4.57 -9.12 -2.92
N GLY A 145 -3.98 -10.09 -3.63
CA GLY A 145 -2.90 -9.84 -4.57
C GLY A 145 -3.29 -8.86 -5.67
N ALA A 146 -4.45 -9.07 -6.30
CA ALA A 146 -4.96 -8.18 -7.33
C ALA A 146 -5.29 -6.77 -6.79
N GLU A 147 -5.86 -6.67 -5.58
CA GLU A 147 -6.07 -5.38 -4.91
C GLU A 147 -4.75 -4.63 -4.68
N ALA A 148 -3.70 -5.33 -4.23
CA ALA A 148 -2.37 -4.75 -4.04
C ALA A 148 -1.76 -4.27 -5.36
N ALA A 149 -1.94 -5.00 -6.47
CA ALA A 149 -1.48 -4.56 -7.79
C ALA A 149 -2.15 -3.26 -8.24
N ARG A 150 -3.47 -3.14 -8.05
CA ARG A 150 -4.21 -1.90 -8.35
C ARG A 150 -3.74 -0.72 -7.49
N ALA A 151 -3.57 -0.94 -6.18
CA ALA A 151 -3.06 0.07 -5.27
C ALA A 151 -1.62 0.50 -5.65
N CYS A 152 -0.78 -0.46 -6.02
CA CYS A 152 0.57 -0.22 -6.51
C CYS A 152 0.57 0.63 -7.78
N ALA A 153 -0.26 0.30 -8.76
CA ALA A 153 -0.36 1.05 -10.01
C ALA A 153 -0.73 2.52 -9.76
N GLN A 154 -1.77 2.74 -8.96
CA GLN A 154 -2.27 4.08 -8.65
C GLN A 154 -1.24 4.91 -7.87
N THR A 155 -0.58 4.30 -6.89
CA THR A 155 0.43 4.98 -6.06
C THR A 155 1.66 5.36 -6.88
N LEU A 156 2.17 4.45 -7.72
CA LEU A 156 3.30 4.74 -8.60
C LEU A 156 2.98 5.82 -9.62
N ALA A 157 1.76 5.83 -10.16
CA ALA A 157 1.30 6.91 -11.05
C ALA A 157 1.26 8.27 -10.32
N ALA A 158 0.78 8.29 -9.07
CA ALA A 158 0.75 9.49 -8.24
C ALA A 158 2.16 10.02 -7.91
N HIS A 159 3.10 9.15 -7.51
CA HIS A 159 4.49 9.52 -7.29
C HIS A 159 5.13 10.09 -8.56
N ALA A 160 4.94 9.43 -9.70
CA ALA A 160 5.49 9.93 -10.96
C ALA A 160 4.90 11.29 -11.36
N ALA A 161 3.64 11.59 -11.02
CA ALA A 161 3.03 12.91 -11.24
C ALA A 161 3.59 13.99 -10.30
N LEU A 162 3.91 13.63 -9.05
CA LEU A 162 4.60 14.51 -8.10
C LEU A 162 6.02 14.83 -8.57
N ASP A 163 6.77 13.81 -9.01
CA ASP A 163 8.15 13.96 -9.48
C ASP A 163 8.26 14.85 -10.73
N ARG A 164 7.23 14.82 -11.59
CA ARG A 164 7.12 15.71 -12.76
C ARG A 164 6.60 17.12 -12.44
N GLY A 165 6.33 17.43 -11.17
CA GLY A 165 5.81 18.73 -10.73
C GLY A 165 4.33 19.00 -11.08
N GLN A 166 3.64 18.05 -11.73
CA GLN A 166 2.28 18.22 -12.24
C GLN A 166 1.23 18.32 -11.12
N ALA A 167 1.46 17.63 -10.00
CA ALA A 167 0.59 17.71 -8.83
C ALA A 167 0.72 19.06 -8.10
N VAL A 168 1.93 19.64 -8.05
CA VAL A 168 2.17 20.95 -7.44
C VAL A 168 1.46 22.06 -8.25
N GLU A 169 1.46 21.93 -9.57
CA GLU A 169 0.75 22.86 -10.47
C GLU A 169 -0.77 22.72 -10.36
N THR A 170 -1.28 21.52 -10.15
CA THR A 170 -2.72 21.27 -9.89
C THR A 170 -3.14 21.91 -8.55
N ILE A 171 -2.35 21.76 -7.48
CA ILE A 171 -2.65 22.38 -6.18
C ILE A 171 -2.58 23.91 -6.26
N ARG A 172 -1.60 24.46 -6.98
CA ARG A 172 -1.44 25.91 -7.17
C ARG A 172 -2.52 26.52 -8.05
N SER A 173 -3.01 25.80 -9.05
CA SER A 173 -4.11 26.25 -9.93
C SER A 173 -5.49 26.07 -9.30
N ALA A 174 -5.63 25.16 -8.34
CA ALA A 174 -6.83 24.97 -7.54
C ALA A 174 -7.04 26.04 -6.45
N ASP A 175 -6.26 27.13 -6.44
CA ASP A 175 -6.35 28.24 -5.47
C ASP A 175 -7.82 28.65 -5.26
N ILE A 176 -8.37 28.14 -4.15
CA ILE A 176 -9.74 28.33 -3.73
C ILE A 176 -9.82 29.78 -3.27
N ARG A 177 -10.21 30.69 -4.17
CA ARG A 177 -10.57 32.05 -3.75
C ARG A 177 -11.50 31.91 -2.55
N PRO A 178 -11.21 32.56 -1.41
CA PRO A 178 -12.13 32.51 -0.29
C PRO A 178 -13.48 32.99 -0.81
N ARG A 179 -14.50 32.12 -0.75
CA ARG A 179 -15.88 32.55 -1.02
C ARG A 179 -16.19 33.57 0.06
N HIS A 180 -16.02 34.85 -0.25
CA HIS A 180 -16.53 35.92 0.59
C HIS A 180 -18.03 35.65 0.75
N LEU A 181 -18.41 35.21 1.94
CA LEU A 181 -19.80 35.18 2.35
C LEU A 181 -20.26 36.63 2.29
N SER A 182 -21.07 36.98 1.27
CA SER A 182 -21.71 38.27 1.24
C SER A 182 -22.61 38.34 2.47
N ALA A 183 -22.29 39.26 3.38
CA ALA A 183 -23.17 39.64 4.47
C ALA A 183 -24.47 40.20 3.86
N GLY A 184 -25.48 39.34 3.76
CA GLY A 184 -26.84 39.71 3.37
C GLY A 184 -27.40 40.67 4.43
N GLY A 185 -27.81 41.84 3.95
CA GLY A 185 -28.24 42.97 4.76
C GLY A 185 -29.48 42.69 5.61
N SER A 186 -29.50 43.42 6.72
CA SER A 186 -30.60 43.63 7.65
C SER A 186 -31.87 44.18 6.98
N THR A 187 -33.02 43.62 7.34
CA THR A 187 -34.29 44.36 7.43
C THR A 187 -35.01 43.98 8.73
N PRO A 188 -35.34 44.93 9.61
CA PRO A 188 -36.24 44.69 10.75
C PRO A 188 -37.69 44.92 10.30
N GLY A 189 -38.59 43.98 10.58
CA GLY A 189 -39.98 44.09 10.16
C GLY A 189 -40.96 43.30 11.01
N ALA A 190 -41.59 44.01 11.94
CA ALA A 190 -42.90 43.77 12.54
C ALA A 190 -43.12 42.52 13.42
N CYS A 191 -42.95 42.75 14.73
CA CYS A 191 -43.76 42.11 15.76
C CYS A 191 -45.15 42.77 15.77
N ALA A 192 -46.21 41.99 15.55
CA ALA A 192 -47.58 42.38 15.84
C ALA A 192 -48.32 41.18 16.46
N ALA A 193 -48.97 41.47 17.58
CA ALA A 193 -49.57 40.58 18.54
C ALA A 193 -50.96 40.04 18.15
N LEU A 194 -51.45 39.17 19.05
CA LEU A 194 -52.84 38.94 19.49
C LEU A 194 -53.62 37.74 18.92
N THR A 195 -53.85 36.78 19.84
CA THR A 195 -55.10 36.04 20.19
C THR A 195 -55.96 35.45 19.07
N ALA A 196 -56.43 34.20 19.16
CA ALA A 196 -56.94 33.45 20.31
C ALA A 196 -56.73 31.94 20.14
#